data_AF-A0A6M0GB48-F1
#
_entry.id   AF-A0A6M0GB48-F1
#
_cell.length_a   1.000
_cell.length_b   1.000
_cell.length_c   1.000
_cell.angle_alpha   90.00
_cell.angle_beta   90.00
_cell.angle_gamma   90.00
#
_symmetry.space_group_name_H-M   'P 1'
#
loop_
_entity.id
_entity.type
_entity.pdbx_description
1 polymer ?
#
loop_
_entity_poly.entity_id
_entity_poly.type
_entity_poly.pdbx_seq_one_letter_code
_entity_poly.pdbx_strand_id
1 'polypeptide(L)'
;KVADIFPEYYLLKVRNFQGTAQTTLQEWIYFLRNSEIKEEFAAKGMVEAKETLRVNNLSDTERAAYNRYMDNKSYEASILSTQEFEAQWQIEQIEEAQMRGIQQGREEGREEGREEGSQERTIAIARSCIQQGLDIETIMAITQLSREEIEAL
;
A
#
# COMPACT_ATOMS: atom_id res chain seq x y z
N LYS A 1 -50.14 -3.49 -18.44
CA LYS A 1 -51.54 -3.90 -18.15
C LYS A 1 -51.57 -4.45 -16.71
N VAL A 2 -52.71 -4.54 -16.03
CA VAL A 2 -52.79 -5.15 -14.67
C VAL A 2 -52.23 -6.60 -14.63
N ALA A 3 -52.15 -7.26 -15.79
CA ALA A 3 -51.54 -8.58 -15.97
C ALA A 3 -50.02 -8.64 -15.67
N ASP A 4 -49.28 -7.53 -15.71
CA ASP A 4 -47.83 -7.52 -15.45
C ASP A 4 -47.50 -7.45 -13.94
N ILE A 5 -48.53 -7.42 -13.08
CA ILE A 5 -48.40 -7.27 -11.63
C ILE A 5 -48.42 -8.63 -10.93
N PHE A 6 -48.87 -9.70 -11.61
CA PHE A 6 -48.95 -11.04 -11.03
C PHE A 6 -47.74 -11.89 -11.42
N PRO A 7 -47.11 -12.60 -10.47
CA PRO A 7 -45.99 -13.48 -10.77
C PRO A 7 -46.43 -14.69 -11.60
N GLU A 8 -45.67 -15.00 -12.65
CA GLU A 8 -45.79 -16.27 -13.38
C GLU A 8 -45.13 -17.39 -12.57
N TYR A 9 -45.90 -18.43 -12.23
CA TYR A 9 -45.38 -19.61 -11.54
C TYR A 9 -45.17 -20.77 -12.52
N TYR A 10 -43.93 -21.23 -12.64
CA TYR A 10 -43.59 -22.44 -13.39
C TYR A 10 -43.58 -23.63 -12.43
N LEU A 11 -44.59 -24.51 -12.51
CA LEU A 11 -44.64 -25.74 -11.72
C LEU A 11 -43.86 -26.86 -12.44
N LEU A 12 -42.65 -27.14 -11.97
CA LEU A 12 -41.81 -28.21 -12.50
C LEU A 12 -42.09 -29.53 -11.78
N LYS A 13 -42.66 -30.52 -12.49
CA LYS A 13 -42.92 -31.87 -11.96
C LYS A 13 -41.70 -32.77 -12.12
N VAL A 14 -40.78 -32.67 -11.16
CA VAL A 14 -39.47 -33.38 -11.17
C VAL A 14 -39.59 -34.92 -11.17
N ARG A 15 -40.66 -35.49 -10.58
CA ARG A 15 -40.84 -36.95 -10.47
C ARG A 15 -41.09 -37.68 -11.80
N ASN A 16 -41.66 -36.99 -12.79
CA ASN A 16 -41.99 -37.58 -14.09
C ASN A 16 -40.83 -37.51 -15.09
N PHE A 17 -39.67 -37.00 -14.67
CA PHE A 17 -38.50 -36.90 -15.51
C PHE A 17 -37.92 -38.29 -15.83
N GLN A 18 -37.70 -38.59 -17.11
CA GLN A 18 -37.26 -39.92 -17.56
C GLN A 18 -35.74 -40.15 -17.42
N GLY A 19 -35.02 -39.22 -16.79
CA GLY A 19 -33.60 -39.38 -16.43
C GLY A 19 -32.60 -38.97 -17.50
N THR A 20 -33.03 -38.66 -18.72
CA THR A 20 -32.19 -38.14 -19.79
C THR A 20 -32.22 -36.62 -19.82
N ALA A 21 -31.10 -35.97 -19.49
CA ALA A 21 -30.95 -34.53 -19.59
C ALA A 21 -30.37 -34.17 -20.97
N GLN A 22 -31.22 -33.78 -21.91
CA GLN A 22 -30.83 -33.37 -23.26
C GLN A 22 -30.88 -31.84 -23.46
N THR A 23 -31.45 -31.11 -22.50
CA THR A 23 -31.52 -29.66 -22.50
C THR A 23 -31.02 -29.09 -21.17
N THR A 24 -30.59 -27.84 -21.17
CA THR A 24 -30.08 -27.16 -19.97
C THR A 24 -31.11 -27.11 -18.83
N LEU A 25 -32.40 -26.98 -19.12
CA LEU A 25 -33.47 -27.06 -18.11
C LEU A 25 -33.59 -28.48 -17.53
N GLN A 26 -33.42 -29.50 -18.36
CA GLN A 26 -33.47 -30.90 -17.91
C GLN A 26 -32.26 -31.27 -17.06
N GLU A 27 -31.09 -30.67 -17.31
CA GLU A 27 -29.93 -30.80 -16.43
C GLU A 27 -30.23 -30.23 -15.04
N TRP A 28 -30.88 -29.06 -14.95
CA TRP A 28 -31.37 -28.51 -13.67
C TRP A 28 -32.40 -29.42 -12.99
N ILE A 29 -33.35 -29.98 -13.75
CA ILE A 29 -34.33 -30.93 -13.20
C ILE A 29 -33.65 -32.22 -12.72
N TYR A 30 -32.61 -32.71 -13.41
CA TYR A 30 -31.82 -33.86 -12.99
C TYR A 30 -31.08 -33.57 -11.68
N PHE A 31 -30.38 -32.43 -11.58
CA PHE A 31 -29.70 -32.02 -10.36
C PHE A 31 -30.68 -31.91 -9.18
N LEU A 32 -31.80 -31.20 -9.34
CA LEU A 32 -32.79 -31.04 -8.28
C LEU A 32 -33.43 -32.36 -7.83
N ARG A 33 -33.48 -33.35 -8.72
CA ARG A 33 -34.01 -34.69 -8.40
C ARG A 33 -33.00 -35.54 -7.65
N ASN A 34 -31.77 -35.60 -8.18
CA ASN A 34 -30.79 -36.61 -7.81
C ASN A 34 -29.73 -36.07 -6.86
N SER A 35 -29.68 -34.74 -6.65
CA SER A 35 -28.60 -34.05 -5.92
C SER A 35 -27.22 -34.43 -6.48
N GLU A 36 -27.14 -34.57 -7.80
CA GLU A 36 -25.94 -34.96 -8.55
C GLU A 36 -25.83 -34.12 -9.82
N ILE A 37 -24.63 -33.65 -10.13
CA ILE A 37 -24.32 -32.90 -11.35
C ILE A 37 -23.28 -33.70 -12.13
N LYS A 38 -23.64 -34.14 -13.34
CA LYS A 38 -22.72 -34.87 -14.20
C LYS A 38 -21.72 -33.93 -14.86
N GLU A 39 -20.54 -34.45 -15.19
CA GLU A 39 -19.44 -33.66 -15.80
C GLU A 39 -19.85 -33.06 -17.15
N GLU A 40 -20.74 -33.73 -17.89
CA GLU A 40 -21.22 -33.29 -19.20
C GLU A 40 -22.27 -32.18 -19.16
N PHE A 41 -22.74 -31.73 -17.99
CA PHE A 41 -23.79 -30.71 -17.90
C PHE A 41 -23.24 -29.32 -18.26
N ALA A 42 -23.92 -28.65 -19.20
CA ALA A 42 -23.48 -27.37 -19.75
C ALA A 42 -24.37 -26.19 -19.35
N ALA A 43 -25.40 -26.41 -18.53
CA ALA A 43 -26.27 -25.34 -18.05
C ALA A 43 -25.49 -24.29 -17.27
N LYS A 44 -25.79 -23.02 -17.56
CA LYS A 44 -25.20 -21.88 -16.87
C LYS A 44 -25.44 -22.00 -15.36
N GLY A 45 -24.38 -21.90 -14.56
CA GLY A 45 -24.45 -22.03 -13.09
C GLY A 45 -24.17 -23.43 -12.54
N MET A 46 -23.97 -24.44 -13.40
CA MET A 46 -23.70 -25.82 -12.95
C MET A 46 -22.36 -25.98 -12.24
N VAL A 47 -21.34 -25.20 -12.61
CA VAL A 47 -20.03 -25.24 -11.97
C VAL A 47 -20.14 -24.76 -10.52
N GLU A 48 -20.80 -23.64 -10.31
CA GLU A 48 -21.05 -23.05 -8.99
C GLU A 48 -21.98 -23.95 -8.15
N ALA A 49 -23.01 -24.53 -8.77
CA ALA A 49 -23.90 -25.49 -8.12
C ALA A 49 -23.15 -26.77 -7.71
N LYS A 50 -22.20 -27.24 -8.53
CA LYS A 50 -21.37 -28.43 -8.25
C LYS A 50 -20.44 -28.19 -7.08
N GLU A 51 -19.82 -27.02 -7.00
CA GLU A 51 -18.99 -26.63 -5.86
C GLU A 51 -19.83 -26.55 -4.57
N THR A 52 -21.00 -25.92 -4.66
CA THR A 52 -21.93 -25.80 -3.52
C THR A 52 -22.44 -27.18 -3.06
N LEU A 53 -22.78 -28.06 -4.01
CA LEU A 53 -23.18 -29.43 -3.73
C LEU A 53 -22.04 -30.20 -3.06
N ARG A 54 -20.79 -30.03 -3.52
CA ARG A 54 -19.62 -30.69 -2.92
C ARG A 54 -19.48 -30.34 -1.45
N VAL A 55 -19.63 -29.07 -1.10
CA VAL A 55 -19.59 -28.60 0.30
C VAL A 55 -20.81 -29.10 1.10
N ASN A 56 -22.01 -29.09 0.50
CA ASN A 56 -23.22 -29.56 1.18
C ASN A 56 -23.23 -31.07 1.43
N ASN A 57 -22.58 -31.84 0.57
CA ASN A 57 -22.42 -33.29 0.71
C ASN A 57 -21.32 -33.68 1.71
N LEU A 58 -20.55 -32.72 2.23
CA LEU A 58 -19.61 -32.99 3.32
C LEU A 58 -20.39 -33.34 4.59
N SER A 59 -19.89 -34.35 5.31
CA SER A 59 -20.30 -34.60 6.69
C SER A 59 -20.00 -33.40 7.59
N ASP A 60 -20.63 -33.32 8.77
CA ASP A 60 -20.41 -32.22 9.70
C ASP A 60 -18.92 -32.07 10.09
N THR A 61 -18.20 -33.19 10.22
CA THR A 61 -16.77 -33.20 10.54
C THR A 61 -15.92 -32.67 9.39
N GLU A 62 -16.19 -33.10 8.16
CA GLU A 62 -15.47 -32.64 6.97
C GLU A 62 -15.76 -31.16 6.67
N ARG A 63 -17.00 -30.72 6.85
CA ARG A 63 -17.41 -29.33 6.70
C ARG A 63 -16.71 -28.43 7.71
N ALA A 64 -16.62 -28.86 8.97
CA ALA A 64 -15.88 -28.14 10.00
C ALA A 64 -14.38 -28.05 9.68
N ALA A 65 -13.78 -29.14 9.17
CA ALA A 65 -12.39 -29.14 8.74
C ALA A 65 -12.15 -28.20 7.54
N TYR A 66 -13.05 -28.20 6.55
CA TYR A 66 -13.00 -27.30 5.40
C TYR A 66 -13.10 -25.83 5.83
N ASN A 67 -14.08 -25.48 6.67
CA ASN A 67 -14.23 -24.11 7.18
C ASN A 67 -12.97 -23.65 7.93
N ARG A 68 -12.42 -24.50 8.80
CA ARG A 68 -11.16 -24.20 9.51
C ARG A 68 -9.99 -23.99 8.55
N TYR A 69 -9.90 -24.79 7.48
CA TYR A 69 -8.88 -24.59 6.45
C TYR A 69 -9.04 -23.24 5.74
N MET A 70 -10.26 -22.87 5.38
CA MET A 70 -10.56 -21.58 4.76
C MET A 70 -10.24 -20.41 5.70
N ASP A 71 -10.64 -20.50 6.97
CA ASP A 71 -10.33 -19.50 7.99
C ASP A 71 -8.81 -19.33 8.16
N ASN A 72 -8.07 -20.44 8.21
CA ASN A 72 -6.61 -20.41 8.28
C ASN A 72 -5.99 -19.71 7.06
N LYS A 73 -6.52 -19.96 5.85
CA LYS A 73 -6.04 -19.31 4.62
C LYS A 73 -6.32 -17.82 4.62
N SER A 74 -7.51 -17.41 5.06
CA SER A 74 -7.85 -16.00 5.22
C SER A 74 -6.96 -15.31 6.26
N TYR A 75 -6.69 -15.99 7.38
CA TYR A 75 -5.79 -15.48 8.42
C TYR A 75 -4.35 -15.33 7.92
N GLU A 76 -3.83 -16.33 7.22
CA GLU A 76 -2.49 -16.30 6.58
C GLU A 76 -2.37 -15.12 5.60
N ALA A 77 -3.37 -14.92 4.74
CA ALA A 77 -3.41 -13.80 3.80
C ALA A 77 -3.46 -12.44 4.53
N SER A 78 -4.21 -12.35 5.62
CA SER A 78 -4.29 -11.12 6.43
C SER A 78 -2.97 -10.79 7.10
N ILE A 79 -2.24 -11.78 7.62
CA ILE A 79 -0.90 -11.58 8.18
C ILE A 79 0.05 -11.06 7.10
N LEU A 80 0.08 -11.73 5.93
CA LEU A 80 0.99 -11.35 4.86
C LEU A 80 0.71 -9.92 4.39
N SER A 81 -0.56 -9.57 4.18
CA SER A 81 -0.95 -8.20 3.81
C SER A 81 -0.53 -7.16 4.84
N THR A 82 -0.61 -7.48 6.14
CA THR A 82 -0.16 -6.57 7.20
C THR A 82 1.35 -6.40 7.18
N GLN A 83 2.10 -7.50 7.01
CA GLN A 83 3.57 -7.46 6.92
C GLN A 83 4.07 -6.68 5.71
N GLU A 84 3.43 -6.84 4.55
CA GLU A 84 3.75 -6.08 3.34
C GLU A 84 3.52 -4.58 3.54
N PHE A 85 2.38 -4.22 4.15
CA PHE A 85 2.06 -2.83 4.47
C PHE A 85 3.08 -2.23 5.45
N GLU A 86 3.38 -2.93 6.54
CA GLU A 86 4.35 -2.46 7.54
C GLU A 86 5.76 -2.30 6.94
N ALA A 87 6.18 -3.23 6.08
CA ALA A 87 7.47 -3.15 5.41
C ALA A 87 7.55 -1.94 4.47
N GLN A 88 6.49 -1.70 3.68
CA GLN A 88 6.43 -0.54 2.80
C GLN A 88 6.46 0.78 3.60
N TRP A 89 5.66 0.84 4.68
CA TRP A 89 5.63 2.02 5.54
C TRP A 89 7.00 2.31 6.18
N GLN A 90 7.72 1.27 6.63
CA GLN A 90 9.08 1.43 7.15
C GLN A 90 10.05 1.98 6.11
N ILE A 91 9.98 1.50 4.86
CA ILE A 91 10.80 2.01 3.76
C ILE A 91 10.52 3.50 3.54
N GLU A 92 9.25 3.89 3.43
CA GLU A 92 8.86 5.29 3.25
C GLU A 92 9.37 6.18 4.39
N GLN A 93 9.26 5.72 5.64
CA GLN A 93 9.79 6.46 6.79
C GLN A 93 11.32 6.61 6.77
N ILE A 94 12.05 5.59 6.34
CA ILE A 94 13.51 5.66 6.20
C ILE A 94 13.88 6.65 5.09
N GLU A 95 13.21 6.60 3.94
CA GLU A 95 13.45 7.51 2.83
C GLU A 95 13.17 8.97 3.23
N GLU A 96 12.04 9.23 3.90
CA GLU A 96 11.73 10.55 4.43
C GLU A 96 12.77 11.04 5.44
N ALA A 97 13.21 10.18 6.36
CA ALA A 97 14.22 10.53 7.35
C ALA A 97 15.57 10.88 6.68
N GLN A 98 15.98 10.09 5.68
CA GLN A 98 17.19 10.37 4.90
C GLN A 98 17.09 11.69 4.13
N MET A 99 15.95 11.94 3.49
CA MET A 99 15.72 13.19 2.76
C MET A 99 15.76 14.41 3.68
N ARG A 100 15.12 14.32 4.86
CA ARG A 100 15.19 15.39 5.87
C ARG A 100 16.62 15.61 6.36
N GLY A 101 17.36 14.53 6.64
CA GLY A 101 18.76 14.63 7.08
C GLY A 101 19.67 15.27 6.02
N ILE A 102 19.51 14.91 4.75
CA ILE A 102 20.27 15.53 3.64
C ILE A 102 19.91 17.02 3.50
N GLN A 103 18.63 17.36 3.63
CA GLN A 103 18.18 18.75 3.52
C GLN A 103 18.73 19.60 4.66
N GLN A 104 18.62 19.13 5.91
CA GLN A 104 19.16 19.82 7.08
C GLN A 104 20.68 19.99 6.98
N GLY A 105 21.42 18.92 6.67
CA GLY A 105 22.88 19.01 6.54
C GLY A 105 23.34 19.94 5.41
N ARG A 106 22.55 20.07 4.33
CA ARG A 106 22.83 21.06 3.26
C ARG A 106 22.55 22.48 3.70
N GLU A 107 21.52 22.69 4.49
CA GLU A 107 21.14 24.01 4.99
C GLU A 107 22.16 24.50 6.03
N GLU A 108 22.45 23.67 7.03
CA GLU A 108 23.48 23.92 8.05
C GLU A 108 24.85 24.17 7.40
N GLY A 109 25.31 23.28 6.52
CA GLY A 109 26.61 23.46 5.85
C GLY A 109 26.67 24.70 4.93
N ARG A 110 25.54 25.15 4.40
CA ARG A 110 25.47 26.40 3.62
C ARG A 110 25.54 27.63 4.52
N GLU A 111 24.91 27.58 5.69
CA GLU A 111 24.93 28.66 6.68
C GLU A 111 26.32 28.79 7.28
N GLU A 112 26.90 27.71 7.79
CA GLU A 112 28.27 27.67 8.32
C GLU A 112 29.28 28.17 7.29
N GLY A 113 29.25 27.64 6.06
CA GLY A 113 30.17 28.07 5.00
C GLY A 113 30.00 29.54 4.60
N ARG A 114 28.81 30.12 4.78
CA ARG A 114 28.56 31.55 4.54
C ARG A 114 29.12 32.41 5.66
N GLU A 115 28.99 31.98 6.92
CA GLU A 115 29.54 32.66 8.08
C GLU A 115 31.08 32.62 8.06
N GLU A 116 31.67 31.44 7.89
CA GLU A 116 33.12 31.27 7.80
C GLU A 116 33.70 32.10 6.65
N GLY A 117 33.11 32.01 5.46
CA GLY A 117 33.57 32.80 4.31
C GLY A 117 33.43 34.32 4.51
N SER A 118 32.44 34.77 5.28
CA SER A 118 32.28 36.18 5.65
C SER A 118 33.35 36.64 6.63
N GLN A 119 33.67 35.82 7.64
CA GLN A 119 34.74 36.09 8.59
C GLN A 119 36.11 36.11 7.89
N GLU A 120 36.42 35.10 7.08
CA GLU A 120 37.66 35.04 6.31
C GLU A 120 37.83 36.23 5.37
N ARG A 121 36.75 36.65 4.68
CA ARG A 121 36.77 37.86 3.85
C ARG A 121 37.06 39.11 4.68
N THR A 122 36.45 39.23 5.86
CA THR A 122 36.65 40.39 6.75
C THR A 122 38.10 40.46 7.22
N ILE A 123 38.68 39.32 7.62
CA ILE A 123 40.10 39.20 7.99
C ILE A 123 41.02 39.53 6.81
N ALA A 124 40.71 39.04 5.61
CA ALA A 124 41.49 39.32 4.40
C ALA A 124 41.50 40.82 4.05
N ILE A 125 40.35 41.50 4.21
CA ILE A 125 40.24 42.96 4.02
C ILE A 125 41.10 43.68 5.07
N ALA A 126 41.00 43.30 6.35
CA ALA A 126 41.79 43.89 7.43
C ALA A 126 43.30 43.79 7.16
N ARG A 127 43.78 42.60 6.79
CA ARG A 127 45.19 42.38 6.41
C ARG A 127 45.64 43.23 5.23
N SER A 128 44.79 43.37 4.21
CA SER A 128 45.09 44.23 3.06
C SER A 128 45.17 45.71 3.47
N CYS A 129 44.33 46.17 4.39
CA CYS A 129 44.36 47.54 4.89
C CYS A 129 45.64 47.82 5.72
N ILE A 130 46.07 46.87 6.56
CA ILE A 130 47.33 46.96 7.31
C ILE A 130 48.52 47.08 6.36
N GLN A 131 48.57 46.26 5.30
CA GLN A 131 49.64 46.32 4.30
C GLN A 131 49.70 47.66 3.56
N GLN A 132 48.56 48.33 3.41
CA GLN A 132 48.46 49.66 2.80
C GLN A 132 48.80 50.80 3.78
N GLY A 133 49.07 50.49 5.05
CA GLY A 133 49.47 51.47 6.06
C GLY A 133 48.32 52.34 6.59
N LEU A 134 47.07 51.86 6.50
CA LEU A 134 45.92 52.53 7.11
C LEU A 134 46.02 52.48 8.64
N ASP A 135 45.53 53.53 9.32
CA ASP A 135 45.51 53.57 10.78
C ASP A 135 44.43 52.64 11.37
N ILE A 136 44.64 52.21 12.60
CA ILE A 136 43.79 51.21 13.29
C ILE A 136 42.33 51.66 13.38
N GLU A 137 42.07 52.95 13.63
CA GLU A 137 40.70 53.47 13.74
C GLU A 137 39.95 53.39 12.40
N THR A 138 40.64 53.71 11.30
CA THR A 138 40.07 53.55 9.95
C THR A 138 39.80 52.08 9.61
N ILE A 139 40.67 51.15 10.01
CA ILE A 139 40.48 49.71 9.77
C ILE A 139 39.27 49.18 10.57
N MET A 140 39.16 49.55 11.85
CA MET A 140 38.01 49.21 12.70
C MET A 140 36.69 49.71 12.07
N ALA A 141 36.66 50.91 11.52
CA ALA A 141 35.47 51.45 10.87
C ALA A 141 35.05 50.68 9.60
N ILE A 142 36.02 50.10 8.86
CA ILE A 142 35.77 49.38 7.59
C ILE A 142 35.37 47.93 7.85
N THR A 143 36.08 47.22 8.73
CA THR A 143 35.91 45.77 8.94
C THR A 143 35.05 45.42 10.15
N GLN A 144 34.72 46.42 11.00
CA GLN A 144 34.00 46.26 12.26
C GLN A 144 34.67 45.31 13.27
N LEU A 145 35.94 44.99 13.06
CA LEU A 145 36.75 44.24 14.02
C LEU A 145 37.14 45.13 15.20
N SER A 146 37.28 44.50 16.37
CA SER A 146 37.84 45.16 17.55
C SER A 146 39.33 45.48 17.35
N ARG A 147 39.84 46.41 18.17
CA ARG A 147 41.26 46.77 18.17
C ARG A 147 42.13 45.54 18.48
N GLU A 148 41.71 44.74 19.46
CA GLU A 148 42.42 43.53 19.87
C GLU A 148 42.49 42.49 18.74
N GLU A 149 41.41 42.32 17.97
CA GLU A 149 41.39 41.42 16.81
C GLU A 149 42.32 41.91 15.69
N ILE A 150 42.35 43.22 15.43
CA ILE A 150 43.22 43.80 14.40
C ILE A 150 44.70 43.73 14.80
N GLU A 151 45.02 43.96 16.08
CA GLU A 151 46.39 43.85 16.61
C GLU A 151 46.91 42.40 16.62
N ALA A 152 46.01 41.40 16.58
CA ALA A 152 46.35 39.98 16.55
C ALA A 152 46.51 39.40 15.12
N LEU A 153 46.20 40.15 14.06
CA LEU A 153 46.16 39.68 12.65
C LEU A 153 47.48 39.76 11.88
#